data_AF-A0A4D4LNE1-F1
#
_entry.id   AF-A0A4D4LNE1-F1
#
_cell.length_a   1.000
_cell.length_b   1.000
_cell.length_c   1.000
_cell.angle_alpha   90.00
_cell.angle_beta   90.00
_cell.angle_gamma   90.00
#
_symmetry.space_group_name_H-M   'P 1'
#
loop_
_entity.id
_entity.type
_entity.pdbx_description
1 polymer ?
#
loop_
_entity_poly.entity_id
_entity_poly.type
_entity_poly.pdbx_seq_one_letter_code
_entity_poly.pdbx_strand_id
1 'polypeptide(L)'
;MSAHTGQPVQPVEFTPHAVTLLRFGAVTRNAHRIHYDTGFARSEGLDGPVVMAQLHGCLMHRAAMTFAGRADGSWRSHGRTGHRPWPGSGSW
;
A
#
# COMPACT_ATOMS: atom_id res chain seq x y z
N MET A 1 -7.62 -7.41 22.12
CA MET A 1 -8.74 -6.43 22.02
C MET A 1 -9.55 -6.79 20.79
N SER A 2 -10.87 -6.79 20.87
CA SER A 2 -11.75 -7.06 19.71
C SER A 2 -12.25 -5.75 19.11
N ALA A 3 -12.09 -5.59 17.79
CA ALA A 3 -12.65 -4.47 17.06
C ALA A 3 -14.18 -4.57 16.95
N HIS A 4 -14.89 -3.44 16.89
CA HIS A 4 -16.34 -3.37 16.70
C HIS A 4 -16.74 -2.38 15.61
N THR A 5 -17.91 -2.59 15.00
CA THR A 5 -18.46 -1.70 13.97
C THR A 5 -18.67 -0.29 14.54
N GLY A 6 -18.29 0.73 13.76
CA GLY A 6 -18.36 2.13 14.19
C GLY A 6 -17.16 2.60 15.02
N GLN A 7 -16.27 1.70 15.44
CA GLN A 7 -15.02 2.09 16.09
C GLN A 7 -14.11 2.84 15.10
N PRO A 8 -13.56 4.00 15.46
CA PRO A 8 -12.68 4.75 14.58
C PRO A 8 -11.33 4.04 14.39
N VAL A 9 -10.84 4.03 13.16
CA VAL A 9 -9.45 3.67 12.84
C VAL A 9 -8.58 4.88 13.14
N GLN A 10 -7.51 4.67 13.91
CA GLN A 10 -6.56 5.74 14.23
C GLN A 10 -5.84 6.20 12.95
N PRO A 11 -5.65 7.51 12.76
CA PRO A 11 -4.96 8.03 11.57
C PRO A 11 -3.50 7.56 11.56
N VAL A 12 -2.99 7.31 10.34
CA VAL A 12 -1.56 7.08 10.11
C VAL A 12 -1.02 8.29 9.37
N GLU A 13 -0.16 9.05 10.03
CA GLU A 13 0.52 10.20 9.44
C GLU A 13 1.89 9.79 8.91
N PHE A 14 2.16 10.16 7.67
CA PHE A 14 3.44 9.88 7.03
C PHE A 14 3.75 10.94 5.97
N THR A 15 4.85 11.66 6.15
CA THR A 15 5.35 12.62 5.17
C THR A 15 6.58 12.03 4.48
N PRO A 16 6.46 11.50 3.24
CA PRO A 16 7.60 10.96 2.54
C PRO A 16 8.51 12.07 2.01
N HIS A 17 9.82 11.89 2.18
CA HIS A 17 10.82 12.68 1.46
C HIS A 17 11.11 12.06 0.08
N ALA A 18 11.71 12.84 -0.83
CA ALA A 18 12.04 12.37 -2.17
C ALA A 18 12.86 11.07 -2.19
N VAL A 19 13.81 10.90 -1.27
CA VAL A 19 14.60 9.66 -1.13
C VAL A 19 13.74 8.45 -0.76
N THR A 20 12.71 8.65 0.06
CA THR A 20 11.75 7.59 0.40
C THR A 20 10.97 7.15 -0.83
N LEU A 21 10.47 8.11 -1.62
CA LEU A 21 9.73 7.81 -2.84
C LEU A 21 10.60 7.13 -3.89
N LEU A 22 11.84 7.58 -4.06
CA LEU A 22 12.82 6.95 -4.94
C LEU A 22 13.09 5.50 -4.54
N ARG A 23 13.40 5.25 -3.26
CA ARG A 23 13.70 3.91 -2.74
C ARG A 23 12.49 2.98 -2.84
N PHE A 24 11.31 3.48 -2.47
CA PHE A 24 10.08 2.70 -2.56
C PHE A 24 9.80 2.30 -4.02
N GLY A 25 9.88 3.25 -4.96
CA GLY A 25 9.70 2.97 -6.38
C GLY A 25 10.72 1.97 -6.93
N ALA A 26 11.98 2.03 -6.47
CA ALA A 26 13.00 1.06 -6.87
C ALA A 26 12.66 -0.37 -6.41
N VAL A 27 12.27 -0.57 -5.14
CA VAL A 27 11.98 -1.91 -4.60
C VAL A 27 10.66 -2.49 -5.08
N THR A 28 9.68 -1.66 -5.46
CA THR A 28 8.40 -2.11 -6.02
C THR A 28 8.39 -2.18 -7.55
N ARG A 29 9.49 -1.80 -8.21
CA ARG A 29 9.57 -1.61 -9.67
C ARG A 29 8.50 -0.64 -10.19
N ASN A 30 8.19 0.39 -9.40
CA ASN A 30 7.30 1.48 -9.74
C ASN A 30 8.04 2.83 -9.64
N ALA A 31 9.08 2.99 -10.45
CA ALA A 31 9.92 4.18 -10.49
C ALA A 31 9.42 5.22 -11.50
N HIS A 32 8.10 5.41 -11.61
CA HIS A 32 7.55 6.42 -12.51
C HIS A 32 7.97 7.83 -12.07
N ARG A 33 8.36 8.67 -13.03
CA ARG A 33 8.98 9.98 -12.77
C ARG A 33 8.07 10.98 -12.05
N ILE A 34 6.75 10.82 -12.16
CA ILE A 34 5.77 11.65 -11.41
C ILE A 34 5.96 11.56 -9.88
N HIS A 35 6.71 10.59 -9.37
CA HIS A 35 6.91 10.40 -7.94
C HIS A 35 8.14 11.13 -7.37
N TYR A 36 9.04 11.66 -8.21
CA TYR A 36 10.29 12.27 -7.72
C TYR A 36 10.83 13.40 -8.59
N ASP A 37 10.34 13.55 -9.82
CA ASP A 37 10.76 14.60 -10.75
C ASP A 37 9.66 15.65 -10.88
N THR A 38 9.87 16.82 -10.28
CA THR A 38 8.92 17.94 -10.29
C THR A 38 8.65 18.46 -11.70
N GLY A 39 9.66 18.51 -12.58
CA GLY A 39 9.49 19.00 -13.94
C GLY A 39 8.62 18.06 -14.76
N PHE A 40 8.88 16.75 -14.64
CA PHE A 40 8.08 15.73 -15.31
C PHE A 40 6.65 15.66 -14.76
N ALA A 41 6.47 15.72 -13.44
CA ALA A 41 5.12 15.75 -12.86
C ALA A 41 4.28 16.92 -13.40
N ARG A 42 4.90 18.10 -13.55
CA ARG A 42 4.23 19.28 -14.14
C ARG A 42 3.95 19.15 -15.62
N SER A 43 4.83 18.51 -16.39
CA SER A 43 4.53 18.23 -17.81
C SER A 43 3.36 17.26 -17.98
N GLU A 44 3.10 16.42 -16.96
CA GLU A 44 1.94 15.53 -16.88
C GLU A 44 0.69 16.21 -16.28
N GLY A 45 0.74 17.53 -16.03
CA GLY A 45 -0.40 18.31 -15.53
C GLY A 45 -0.61 18.26 -14.02
N LEU A 46 0.37 17.83 -13.24
CA LEU A 46 0.32 17.81 -11.77
C LEU A 46 1.02 19.04 -11.17
N ASP A 47 0.58 19.50 -10.00
CA ASP A 47 1.23 20.64 -9.31
C ASP A 47 2.67 20.33 -8.86
N GLY A 48 2.95 19.05 -8.59
CA GLY A 48 4.24 18.52 -8.19
C GLY A 48 4.24 17.00 -8.03
N PRO A 49 5.32 16.41 -7.49
CA PRO A 49 5.41 14.97 -7.33
C PRO A 49 4.30 14.39 -6.45
N VAL A 50 3.77 13.23 -6.85
CA VAL A 50 2.69 12.54 -6.13
C VAL A 50 3.17 11.25 -5.49
N VAL A 51 2.53 10.84 -4.39
CA VAL A 51 2.87 9.59 -3.70
C VAL A 51 2.26 8.39 -4.43
N MET A 52 3.02 7.30 -4.55
CA MET A 52 2.57 6.04 -5.15
C MET A 52 1.32 5.49 -4.45
N ALA A 53 0.30 5.06 -5.21
CA ALA A 53 -0.89 4.40 -4.66
C ALA A 53 -0.53 3.17 -3.81
N GLN A 54 0.52 2.43 -4.20
CA GLN A 54 1.05 1.29 -3.44
C GLN A 54 1.53 1.69 -2.03
N LEU A 55 2.16 2.85 -1.88
CA LEU A 55 2.60 3.34 -0.56
C LEU A 55 1.39 3.68 0.32
N HIS A 56 0.35 4.31 -0.25
CA HIS A 56 -0.92 4.50 0.46
C HIS A 56 -1.52 3.16 0.91
N GLY A 57 -1.51 2.14 0.05
CA GLY A 57 -1.97 0.79 0.39
C GLY A 57 -1.20 0.19 1.58
N CYS A 58 0.12 0.37 1.63
CA CYS A 58 0.93 -0.06 2.79
C CYS A 58 0.54 0.67 4.09
N LEU A 59 0.28 1.98 4.02
CA LEU A 59 -0.13 2.76 5.19
C LEU A 59 -1.54 2.39 5.66
N MET A 60 -2.48 2.14 4.74
CA MET A 60 -3.81 1.62 5.06
C MET A 60 -3.74 0.23 5.68
N HIS A 61 -2.89 -0.65 5.14
CA HIS A 61 -2.67 -1.97 5.71
C HIS A 61 -2.12 -1.89 7.14
N ARG A 62 -1.14 -1.00 7.38
CA ARG A 62 -0.62 -0.73 8.72
C ARG A 62 -1.74 -0.25 9.66
N ALA A 63 -2.54 0.72 9.23
CA ALA A 63 -3.67 1.22 10.02
C ALA A 63 -4.65 0.09 10.39
N ALA A 64 -5.00 -0.76 9.42
CA ALA A 64 -5.90 -1.89 9.61
C ALA A 64 -5.32 -2.94 10.58
N MET A 65 -4.03 -3.26 10.46
CA MET A 65 -3.36 -4.20 11.35
C MET A 65 -3.28 -3.66 12.79
N THR A 66 -2.95 -2.39 12.96
CA THR A 66 -2.98 -1.73 14.27
C THR A 66 -4.39 -1.73 14.86
N PHE A 67 -5.40 -1.39 14.08
CA PHE A 67 -6.81 -1.41 14.50
C PHE A 67 -7.28 -2.81 14.93
N ALA A 68 -6.84 -3.85 14.21
CA ALA A 68 -7.11 -5.24 14.56
C ALA A 68 -6.35 -5.74 15.80
N GLY A 69 -5.53 -4.89 16.44
CA GLY A 69 -4.68 -5.27 17.57
C GLY A 69 -3.49 -6.17 17.17
N ARG A 70 -3.09 -6.16 15.90
CA ARG A 70 -2.02 -6.99 15.30
C ARG A 70 -0.84 -6.13 14.86
N ALA A 71 -0.45 -5.16 15.69
CA ALA A 71 0.65 -4.25 15.40
C ALA A 71 2.03 -4.94 15.34
N ASP A 72 2.12 -6.18 15.85
CA ASP A 72 3.28 -7.07 15.78
C ASP A 72 3.54 -7.66 14.39
N GLY A 73 2.65 -7.41 13.41
CA GLY A 73 2.81 -7.88 12.04
C GLY A 73 2.55 -9.38 11.88
N SER A 74 2.07 -10.07 12.91
CA SER A 74 1.65 -11.46 12.76
C SER A 74 0.38 -11.50 11.94
N TRP A 75 0.45 -12.00 10.70
CA TRP A 75 -0.71 -12.34 9.90
C TRP A 75 -0.77 -13.86 9.76
N ARG A 76 -1.89 -14.46 10.16
CA ARG A 76 -2.20 -15.86 9.84
C ARG A 76 -3.22 -15.87 8.73
N SER A 77 -2.78 -16.21 7.51
CA SER A 77 -3.70 -16.56 6.43
C SER A 77 -4.50 -17.77 6.88
N HIS A 78 -5.79 -17.55 7.21
CA HIS A 78 -6.72 -18.66 7.33
C HIS A 78 -7.04 -19.08 5.91
N GLY A 79 -6.26 -20.01 5.37
CA GLY A 79 -6.61 -20.68 4.13
C GLY A 79 -7.99 -21.30 4.32
N ARG A 80 -9.00 -20.79 3.62
CA ARG A 80 -10.27 -21.49 3.53
C ARG A 80 -9.96 -22.74 2.70
N THR A 81 -9.80 -23.88 3.36
CA THR A 81 -9.77 -25.20 2.74
C THR A 81 -11.12 -25.42 2.06
N GLY A 82 -11.20 -24.95 0.83
CA GLY A 82 -12.40 -24.98 0.00
C GLY A 82 -12.02 -24.66 -1.44
N HIS A 83 -11.03 -25.39 -1.96
CA HIS A 83 -10.69 -25.38 -3.38
C HIS A 83 -11.93 -25.80 -4.18
N ARG A 84 -12.52 -24.86 -4.92
CA ARG A 84 -13.03 -25.17 -6.26
C ARG A 84 -11.97 -24.62 -7.22
N PRO A 85 -11.33 -25.46 -8.06
CA PRO A 85 -10.37 -24.96 -9.04
C PRO A 85 -11.05 -23.99 -10.00
N TRP A 86 -10.34 -22.92 -10.36
CA TRP A 86 -10.70 -22.05 -11.48
C TRP A 86 -10.52 -22.85 -12.79
N PRO A 87 -11.56 -23.00 -13.63
CA PRO A 87 -11.42 -23.73 -14.88
C PRO A 87 -10.63 -22.85 -15.86
N GLY A 88 -9.35 -23.16 -16.08
CA GLY A 88 -8.58 -22.58 -17.18
C GLY A 88 -7.17 -22.09 -16.88
N SER A 89 -6.51 -22.49 -15.78
CA SER A 89 -5.07 -22.20 -15.62
C SER A 89 -4.22 -23.14 -16.49
N GLY A 90 -4.25 -22.90 -17.81
CA GLY A 90 -3.17 -23.31 -18.70
C GLY A 90 -1.93 -22.45 -18.40
N SER A 91 -0.76 -23.09 -18.47
CA SER A 91 0.55 -22.48 -18.26
C SER A 91 0.82 -21.33 -19.24
N TRP A 92 1.27 -20.20 -18.71
CA TRP A 92 2.12 -19.22 -19.39
C TRP A 92 3.47 -19.19 -18.67
#